data_AF-A0AA92NUU1-F1
#
_entry.id   AF-A0AA92NUU1-F1
#
_cell.length_a   1.000
_cell.length_b   1.000
_cell.length_c   1.000
_cell.angle_alpha   90.00
_cell.angle_beta   90.00
_cell.angle_gamma   90.00
#
_symmetry.space_group_name_H-M   'P 1'
#
loop_
_entity.id
_entity.type
_entity.pdbx_description
1 polymer ?
#
loop_
_entity_poly.entity_id
_entity_poly.type
_entity_poly.pdbx_seq_one_letter_code
_entity_poly.pdbx_strand_id
1 'polypeptide(L)' 'MRRKLRAMRKAMRKVSSAIKTIFGMPDYDRYLAHWYETHGAPGIFPMTEREYYMYALTERFEKGGVTRCC' A
#
# COMPACT_ATOMS: atom_id res chain seq x y z
N MET A 1 -7.46 15.64 23.98
CA MET A 1 -6.32 15.68 23.02
C MET A 1 -6.14 14.42 22.17
N ARG A 2 -6.13 13.20 22.74
CA ARG A 2 -5.82 11.96 21.99
C ARG A 2 -6.74 11.65 20.78
N ARG A 3 -8.03 12.00 20.84
CA ARG A 3 -8.98 11.80 19.73
C ARG A 3 -8.70 12.69 18.51
N LYS A 4 -8.40 13.98 18.73
CA LYS A 4 -8.05 14.92 17.66
C LYS A 4 -6.77 14.50 16.94
N LEU A 5 -5.75 14.07 17.69
CA LEU A 5 -4.49 13.57 17.14
C LEU A 5 -4.68 12.33 16.25
N ARG A 6 -5.54 11.39 16.67
CA ARG A 6 -5.88 10.21 15.86
C ARG A 6 -6.62 10.59 14.58
N ALA A 7 -7.55 11.54 14.65
CA ALA A 7 -8.28 12.02 13.47
C ALA A 7 -7.35 12.71 12.47
N MET A 8 -6.45 13.59 12.93
CA MET A 8 -5.46 14.25 12.08
C MET A 8 -4.52 13.23 11.42
N ARG A 9 -4.02 12.23 12.16
CA ARG A 9 -3.20 11.16 11.60
C ARG A 9 -3.93 10.36 10.51
N LYS A 10 -5.22 10.03 10.72
CA LYS A 10 -6.03 9.36 9.69
C LYS A 10 -6.19 10.22 8.44
N ALA A 11 -6.43 11.53 8.61
CA ALA A 11 -6.55 12.45 7.48
C ALA A 11 -5.24 12.56 6.69
N MET A 12 -4.09 12.70 7.36
CA MET A 12 -2.78 12.73 6.72
C MET A 12 -2.47 11.46 5.94
N ARG A 13 -2.81 10.28 6.47
CA ARG A 13 -2.65 8.99 5.75
C ARG A 13 -3.47 8.94 4.47
N LYS A 14 -4.72 9.43 4.50
CA LYS A 14 -5.57 9.51 3.30
C LYS A 14 -4.98 10.44 2.24
N VAL A 15 -4.47 11.61 2.65
CA VAL A 15 -3.82 12.55 1.72
C VAL A 15 -2.56 11.95 1.11
N SER A 16 -1.72 11.31 1.92
CA SER A 16 -0.50 10.64 1.43
C SER A 16 -0.82 9.54 0.41
N SER A 17 -1.84 8.71 0.69
CA SER A 17 -2.28 7.67 -0.25
C SER A 17 -2.82 8.25 -1.56
N ALA A 18 -3.57 9.36 -1.50
CA ALA A 18 -4.06 10.05 -2.68
C ALA A 18 -2.92 10.61 -3.54
N ILE A 19 -1.91 11.24 -2.92
CA ILE A 19 -0.71 11.74 -3.61
C ILE A 19 0.03 10.58 -4.29
N LYS A 20 0.31 9.49 -3.56
CA LYS A 20 0.98 8.31 -4.12
C LYS A 20 0.21 7.74 -5.31
N THR A 21 -1.10 7.69 -5.22
CA THR A 21 -1.97 7.24 -6.33
C THR A 21 -1.84 8.16 -7.55
N ILE A 22 -1.87 9.48 -7.36
CA ILE A 22 -1.75 10.46 -8.46
C ILE A 22 -0.39 10.34 -9.18
N PHE A 23 0.70 10.18 -8.43
CA PHE A 23 2.05 10.03 -9.00
C PHE A 23 2.38 8.59 -9.44
N GLY A 24 1.47 7.64 -9.23
CA GLY A 24 1.69 6.22 -9.50
C GLY A 24 2.82 5.61 -8.65
N MET A 25 3.03 6.14 -7.44
CA MET A 25 3.98 5.61 -6.47
C MET A 25 3.38 4.41 -5.72
N PRO A 26 4.19 3.40 -5.38
CA PRO A 26 3.74 2.28 -4.56
C PRO A 26 3.24 2.75 -3.18
N ASP A 27 2.08 2.24 -2.74
CA ASP A 27 1.51 2.57 -1.43
C ASP A 27 1.45 1.35 -0.50
N TYR A 28 2.54 1.14 0.23
CA TYR A 28 2.70 -0.04 1.10
C TYR A 28 1.64 -0.15 2.20
N ASP A 29 1.19 0.96 2.78
CA ASP A 29 0.11 0.95 3.79
C ASP A 29 -1.21 0.42 3.20
N ARG A 30 -1.49 0.78 1.95
CA ARG A 30 -2.67 0.32 1.21
C ARG A 30 -2.55 -1.15 0.83
N TYR A 31 -1.36 -1.58 0.39
CA TYR A 31 -1.05 -2.98 0.14
C TYR A 31 -1.25 -3.83 1.39
N LEU A 32 -0.69 -3.43 2.53
CA LEU A 32 -0.83 -4.18 3.78
C LEU A 32 -2.29 -4.30 4.21
N ALA A 33 -3.06 -3.21 4.14
CA ALA A 33 -4.48 -3.26 4.47
C ALA A 33 -5.23 -4.27 3.59
N HIS A 34 -5.03 -4.19 2.28
CA HIS A 34 -5.65 -5.12 1.33
C HIS A 34 -5.19 -6.57 1.55
N TRP A 35 -3.89 -6.78 1.83
CA TRP A 35 -3.32 -8.09 2.08
C TRP A 35 -3.91 -8.74 3.34
N TYR A 36 -4.02 -8.01 4.45
CA TYR A 36 -4.64 -8.53 5.67
C TYR A 36 -6.14 -8.82 5.50
N GLU A 37 -6.83 -8.03 4.68
CA GLU A 37 -8.26 -8.25 4.39
C GLU A 37 -8.52 -9.43 3.45
N THR A 38 -7.60 -9.70 2.51
CA THR A 38 -7.86 -10.62 1.37
C THR A 38 -6.99 -11.87 1.37
N HIS A 39 -5.75 -11.78 1.85
CA HIS A 39 -4.71 -12.81 1.73
C HIS A 39 -4.16 -13.31 3.07
N GLY A 40 -4.48 -12.62 4.18
CA GLY A 40 -4.01 -12.97 5.51
C GLY A 40 -4.41 -14.39 5.93
N ALA A 41 -3.44 -15.29 6.00
CA ALA A 41 -3.62 -16.66 6.47
C ALA A 41 -2.53 -17.03 7.50
N PRO A 42 -2.80 -17.96 8.44
CA PRO A 42 -1.81 -18.38 9.42
C PRO A 42 -0.52 -18.89 8.77
N GLY A 43 0.63 -18.38 9.21
CA GLY A 43 1.94 -18.78 8.71
C GLY A 43 2.38 -18.12 7.40
N ILE A 44 1.54 -17.27 6.79
CA ILE A 44 1.91 -16.45 5.63
C ILE A 44 2.07 -15.01 6.10
N PHE A 45 3.06 -14.31 5.56
CA PHE A 45 3.34 -12.91 5.86
C PHE A 45 3.29 -12.08 4.59
N PRO A 46 2.88 -10.80 4.67
CA PRO A 46 2.97 -9.90 3.54
C PRO A 46 4.43 -9.68 3.16
N MET A 47 4.66 -9.25 1.92
CA MET A 47 5.95 -8.69 1.52
C MET A 47 6.35 -7.55 2.45
N THR A 48 7.64 -7.39 2.67
CA THR A 48 8.20 -6.19 3.28
C THR A 48 7.99 -4.97 2.39
N GLU A 49 8.13 -3.76 2.96
CA GLU A 49 8.00 -2.52 2.20
C GLU A 49 8.93 -2.50 0.97
N ARG A 50 10.19 -2.88 1.17
CA ARG A 50 11.18 -2.93 0.09
C ARG A 50 10.77 -3.93 -1.00
N GLU A 51 10.33 -5.12 -0.63
CA GLU A 51 9.88 -6.15 -1.59
C GLU A 51 8.68 -5.66 -2.39
N TYR A 52 7.70 -5.02 -1.72
CA TYR A 52 6.54 -4.45 -2.39
C TYR A 52 6.92 -3.31 -3.35
N TYR A 53 7.84 -2.42 -2.96
CA TYR A 53 8.32 -1.36 -3.84
C TYR A 53 9.01 -1.92 -5.09
N MET A 54 9.89 -2.91 -4.93
CA MET A 54 10.56 -3.56 -6.06
C MET A 54 9.55 -4.26 -6.97
N TYR A 55 8.61 -5.01 -6.38
CA TYR A 55 7.51 -5.63 -7.11
C TYR A 55 6.74 -4.61 -7.95
N ALA A 56 6.29 -3.51 -7.34
CA ALA A 56 5.50 -2.48 -8.02
C ALA A 56 6.30 -1.77 -9.14
N LEU A 57 7.60 -1.56 -8.98
CA LEU A 57 8.47 -1.00 -10.03
C LEU A 57 8.64 -1.98 -11.20
N THR A 58 8.97 -3.24 -10.91
CA THR A 58 9.09 -4.31 -11.92
C THR A 58 7.79 -4.48 -12.69
N GLU A 59 6.63 -4.55 -12.02
CA GLU A 59 5.33 -4.68 -12.68
C GLU A 59 5.04 -3.47 -13.60
N ARG A 60 5.30 -2.25 -13.12
CA ARG A 60 5.00 -1.02 -13.87
C ARG A 60 5.90 -0.83 -15.09
N PHE A 61 7.19 -1.14 -14.98
CA PHE A 61 8.17 -0.78 -16.00
C PHE A 61 8.66 -1.96 -16.85
N GLU A 62 8.68 -3.18 -16.31
CA GLU A 62 9.23 -4.34 -17.02
C GLU A 62 8.15 -5.23 -17.64
N LYS A 63 6.98 -5.35 -16.99
CA LYS A 63 5.93 -6.28 -17.45
C LYS A 63 4.82 -5.63 -18.28
N GLY A 64 4.69 -4.30 -18.26
CA GLY A 64 3.71 -3.56 -19.06
C GLY A 64 2.24 -3.96 -18.81
N GLY A 65 1.96 -4.74 -17.77
CA GLY A 65 0.66 -5.32 -17.49
C GLY A 65 -0.07 -4.57 -16.39
N VAL A 66 -1.38 -4.36 -16.56
CA VAL A 66 -2.25 -3.89 -15.47
C VAL A 66 -2.47 -5.06 -14.51
N THR A 67 -1.81 -5.07 -13.38
CA THR A 67 -2.07 -6.05 -12.32
C THR A 67 -3.33 -5.65 -11.55
N ARG A 68 -4.29 -6.59 -11.47
CA ARG A 68 -5.55 -6.43 -10.71
C ARG A 68 -5.47 -6.96 -9.28
N CYS A 69 -4.30 -7.44 -8.86
CA CYS A 69 -4.07 -7.96 -7.52
C CYS A 69 -2.86 -7.25 -6.92
N CYS A 70 -3.09 -6.57 -5.78
CA CYS A 70 -2.16 -5.74 -5.01
C CYS A 70 -1.60 -4.49 -5.70
#